data_AF-A0A662GD80-F1
#
_entry.id   AF-A0A662GD80-F1
#
_cell.length_a   1.000
_cell.length_b   1.000
_cell.length_c   1.000
_cell.angle_alpha   90.00
_cell.angle_beta   90.00
_cell.angle_gamma   90.00
#
_symmetry.space_group_name_H-M   'P 1'
#
loop_
_entity.id
_entity.type
_entity.pdbx_description
1 polymer ?
#
loop_
_entity_poly.entity_id
_entity_poly.type
_entity_poly.pdbx_seq_one_letter_code
_entity_poly.pdbx_strand_id
1 'polypeptide(L)'
;MIRAWIPLDLGPVPRFVRRTLDEDERYEIFIDWSGIKMKRLKTSTSMPMFLEFPVKNREYWERIKERYDPDDLRRLPLAWSNELSEYYAMTDKVLALSVTGFFSYARNTMRLDKLLVSFYREPDLVSDIMEF
;
A
#
# COMPACT_ATOMS: atom_id res chain seq x y z
N MET A 1 -9.29 -21.14 17.24
CA MET A 1 -10.11 -20.98 16.02
C MET A 1 -9.17 -20.63 14.87
N ILE A 2 -9.10 -21.47 13.84
CA ILE A 2 -8.17 -21.28 12.70
C ILE A 2 -8.85 -20.40 11.65
N ARG A 3 -8.18 -19.34 11.18
CA ARG A 3 -8.68 -18.44 10.13
C ARG A 3 -8.09 -18.84 8.77
N ALA A 4 -8.86 -18.66 7.70
CA ALA A 4 -8.38 -18.67 6.33
C ALA A 4 -8.43 -17.24 5.78
N TRP A 5 -7.29 -16.71 5.32
CA TRP A 5 -7.23 -15.37 4.76
C TRP A 5 -7.48 -15.40 3.27
N ILE A 6 -8.29 -14.46 2.78
CA ILE A 6 -8.47 -14.21 1.35
C ILE A 6 -7.39 -13.20 0.93
N PRO A 7 -6.40 -13.61 0.11
CA PRO A 7 -5.29 -12.74 -0.26
C PRO A 7 -5.73 -11.79 -1.39
N LEU A 8 -6.06 -10.54 -1.07
CA LEU A 8 -6.30 -9.48 -2.05
C LEU A 8 -5.11 -8.52 -2.10
N ASP A 9 -4.71 -8.12 -3.31
CA ASP A 9 -3.72 -7.05 -3.48
C ASP A 9 -4.39 -5.66 -3.43
N LEU A 10 -4.22 -5.00 -2.28
CA LEU A 10 -4.72 -3.64 -2.02
C LEU A 10 -3.66 -2.55 -2.25
N GLY A 11 -2.52 -2.91 -2.85
CA GLY A 11 -1.47 -1.95 -3.18
C GLY A 11 -1.57 -1.42 -4.60
N PRO A 12 -0.60 -0.59 -5.02
CA PRO A 12 -0.55 -0.07 -6.38
C PRO A 12 -0.24 -1.19 -7.36
N VAL A 13 -1.02 -1.29 -8.43
CA VAL A 13 -0.84 -2.24 -9.53
C VAL A 13 -0.78 -1.46 -10.85
N PRO A 14 0.32 -1.54 -11.63
CA PRO A 14 1.56 -2.25 -11.31
C PRO A 14 2.28 -1.63 -10.11
N ARG A 15 3.10 -2.45 -9.43
CA ARG A 15 3.97 -1.99 -8.34
C ARG A 15 4.97 -0.95 -8.84
N PHE A 16 5.46 -0.12 -7.93
CA PHE A 16 6.66 0.67 -8.21
C PHE A 16 7.86 -0.26 -8.34
N VAL A 17 8.79 0.07 -9.25
CA VAL A 17 10.00 -0.72 -9.43
C VAL A 17 10.91 -0.50 -8.22
N ARG A 18 11.09 -1.55 -7.41
CA ARG A 18 12.05 -1.52 -6.32
C ARG A 18 13.45 -1.25 -6.85
N ARG A 19 14.05 -0.15 -6.43
CA ARG A 19 15.41 0.22 -6.83
C ARG A 19 16.18 0.89 -5.71
N THR A 20 17.46 0.55 -5.60
CA THR A 20 18.40 1.19 -4.69
C THR A 20 18.88 2.48 -5.33
N LEU A 21 18.85 3.56 -4.55
CA LEU A 21 19.25 4.90 -4.98
C LEU A 21 20.67 5.23 -4.48
N ASP A 22 21.00 4.75 -3.28
CA ASP A 22 22.30 4.94 -2.64
C ASP A 22 22.49 3.84 -1.59
N GLU A 23 23.74 3.46 -1.34
CA GLU A 23 24.08 2.36 -0.45
C GLU A 23 25.50 2.51 0.11
N ASP A 24 25.64 2.45 1.43
CA ASP A 24 26.92 2.43 2.14
C ASP A 24 27.08 1.11 2.93
N GLU A 25 28.12 0.93 3.73
CA GLU A 25 28.33 -0.32 4.48
C GLU A 25 27.19 -0.66 5.46
N ARG A 26 26.48 0.36 5.99
CA ARG A 26 25.48 0.22 7.05
C ARG A 26 24.05 0.39 6.56
N TYR A 27 23.84 1.20 5.54
CA TYR A 27 22.53 1.68 5.13
C TYR A 27 22.28 1.47 3.64
N GLU A 28 20.99 1.39 3.32
CA GLU A 28 20.48 1.40 1.96
C GLU A 28 19.35 2.43 1.86
N ILE A 29 19.42 3.29 0.85
CA ILE A 29 18.34 4.20 0.45
C ILE A 29 17.70 3.65 -0.82
N PHE A 30 16.40 3.43 -0.80
CA PHE A 30 15.68 2.81 -1.91
C PHE A 30 14.24 3.30 -2.04
N ILE A 31 13.63 3.04 -3.20
CA ILE A 31 12.20 3.17 -3.43
C ILE A 31 11.56 1.79 -3.33
N ASP A 32 10.54 1.62 -2.50
CA ASP A 32 9.84 0.35 -2.34
C ASP A 32 8.74 0.12 -3.41
N TRP A 33 8.06 -1.00 -3.30
CA TRP A 33 6.98 -1.41 -4.21
C TRP A 33 5.72 -0.52 -4.10
N SER A 34 5.62 0.29 -3.05
CA SER A 34 4.56 1.28 -2.82
C SER A 34 4.94 2.68 -3.32
N GLY A 35 6.18 2.87 -3.80
CA GLY A 35 6.69 4.15 -4.27
C GLY A 35 7.29 5.03 -3.17
N ILE A 36 7.44 4.52 -1.95
CA ILE A 36 7.98 5.25 -0.81
C ILE A 36 9.51 5.16 -0.87
N LYS A 37 10.18 6.32 -0.80
CA LYS A 37 11.62 6.40 -0.62
C LYS A 37 11.95 6.26 0.87
N MET A 38 12.78 5.29 1.21
CA MET A 38 13.14 5.00 2.60
C MET A 38 14.61 4.64 2.76
N LYS A 39 15.14 4.85 3.97
CA LYS A 39 16.49 4.46 4.39
C LYS A 39 16.39 3.37 5.46
N ARG A 40 17.02 2.22 5.23
CA ARG A 40 17.06 1.12 6.21
C ARG A 40 18.49 0.77 6.61
N LEU A 41 18.63 0.20 7.80
CA LEU A 41 19.84 -0.53 8.19
C LEU A 41 19.88 -1.87 7.46
N LYS A 42 21.05 -2.29 6.99
CA LYS A 42 21.21 -3.60 6.34
C LYS A 42 21.15 -4.78 7.31
N THR A 43 21.52 -4.54 8.57
CA THR A 43 21.71 -5.57 9.60
C THR A 43 20.55 -5.67 10.58
N SER A 44 19.51 -4.85 10.44
CA SER A 44 18.40 -4.77 11.38
C SER A 44 17.06 -4.74 10.67
N THR A 45 16.04 -5.28 11.33
CA THR A 45 14.64 -5.23 10.93
C THR A 45 13.88 -4.09 11.59
N SER A 46 14.59 -3.11 12.17
CA SER A 46 13.97 -1.90 12.72
C SER A 46 13.22 -1.11 11.65
N MET A 47 12.27 -0.29 12.09
CA MET A 47 11.48 0.57 11.20
C MET A 47 12.43 1.44 10.36
N PRO A 48 12.31 1.43 9.02
CA PRO A 48 13.13 2.29 8.19
C PRO A 48 12.76 3.76 8.40
N MET A 49 13.70 4.64 8.09
CA MET A 49 13.41 6.07 8.02
C MET A 49 12.70 6.37 6.70
N PHE A 50 11.46 6.83 6.77
CA PHE A 50 10.72 7.27 5.60
C PHE A 50 11.19 8.66 5.16
N LEU A 51 11.67 8.77 3.93
CA LEU A 51 12.25 10.00 3.39
C LEU A 51 11.24 10.75 2.52
N GLU A 52 10.52 10.04 1.65
CA GLU A 52 9.59 10.64 0.71
C GLU A 52 8.45 9.69 0.36
N PHE A 53 7.24 10.23 0.26
CA PHE A 53 6.01 9.50 -0.02
C PHE A 53 5.50 9.84 -1.43
N PRO A 54 4.72 8.94 -2.06
CA PRO A 54 4.34 9.07 -3.45
C PRO A 54 3.40 10.24 -3.75
N VAL A 55 2.61 10.73 -2.77
CA VAL A 55 1.68 11.85 -2.96
C VAL A 55 2.14 13.10 -2.24
N LYS A 56 2.48 14.11 -3.02
CA LYS A 56 2.95 15.42 -2.53
C LYS A 56 1.94 16.53 -2.74
N ASN A 57 1.01 16.37 -3.67
CA ASN A 57 -0.02 17.34 -4.01
C ASN A 57 -1.08 16.61 -4.87
N ARG A 58 -2.08 17.35 -5.33
CA ARG A 58 -3.14 16.86 -6.23
C ARG A 58 -2.60 16.13 -7.46
N GLU A 59 -1.62 16.68 -8.16
CA GLU A 59 -1.09 16.08 -9.40
C GLU A 59 -0.53 14.67 -9.15
N TYR A 60 0.25 14.50 -8.07
CA TYR A 60 0.76 13.18 -7.71
C TYR A 60 -0.36 12.22 -7.27
N TRP A 61 -1.43 12.74 -6.65
CA TRP A 61 -2.59 11.94 -6.29
C TRP A 61 -3.30 11.38 -7.52
N GLU A 62 -3.57 12.21 -8.53
CA GLU A 62 -4.20 11.78 -9.78
C GLU A 62 -3.41 10.65 -10.45
N ARG A 63 -2.08 10.79 -10.51
CA ARG A 63 -1.19 9.76 -11.08
C ARG A 63 -1.15 8.46 -10.28
N ILE A 64 -1.40 8.54 -8.96
CA ILE A 64 -1.45 7.35 -8.12
C ILE A 64 -2.74 6.57 -8.35
N LYS A 65 -3.88 7.25 -8.53
CA LYS A 65 -5.17 6.60 -8.79
C LYS A 65 -5.14 5.66 -10.00
N GLU A 66 -4.34 5.98 -11.02
CA GLU A 66 -4.13 5.11 -12.19
C GLU A 66 -3.62 3.70 -11.85
N ARG A 67 -3.03 3.50 -10.65
CA ARG A 67 -2.54 2.19 -10.17
C ARG A 67 -3.57 1.43 -9.33
N TYR A 68 -4.78 1.97 -9.20
CA TYR A 68 -5.83 1.47 -8.31
C TYR A 68 -7.11 1.06 -9.04
N ASP A 69 -6.97 0.52 -10.27
CA ASP A 69 -8.08 -0.09 -11.02
C ASP A 69 -8.62 -1.34 -10.29
N PRO A 70 -9.87 -1.33 -9.78
CA PRO A 70 -10.45 -2.47 -9.04
C PRO A 70 -10.66 -3.71 -9.92
N ASP A 71 -10.79 -3.55 -11.23
CA ASP A 71 -11.05 -4.64 -12.18
C ASP A 71 -9.76 -5.30 -12.70
N ASP A 72 -8.59 -4.82 -12.26
CA ASP A 72 -7.31 -5.41 -12.61
C ASP A 72 -7.18 -6.83 -12.05
N LEU A 73 -7.19 -7.82 -12.94
CA LEU A 73 -7.10 -9.24 -12.59
C LEU A 73 -5.87 -9.59 -11.73
N ARG A 74 -4.79 -8.79 -11.79
CA ARG A 74 -3.59 -8.99 -10.96
C ARG A 74 -3.85 -8.73 -9.47
N ARG A 75 -4.99 -8.12 -9.11
CA ARG A 75 -5.42 -7.95 -7.71
C ARG A 75 -5.85 -9.25 -7.06
N LEU A 76 -6.28 -10.21 -7.87
CA LEU A 76 -6.70 -11.51 -7.43
C LEU A 76 -5.49 -12.44 -7.36
N PRO A 77 -5.46 -13.38 -6.40
CA PRO A 77 -4.37 -14.34 -6.31
C PRO A 77 -4.33 -15.22 -7.55
N LEU A 78 -3.15 -15.74 -7.89
CA LEU A 78 -3.02 -16.68 -9.02
C LEU A 78 -3.89 -17.94 -8.87
N ALA A 79 -4.19 -18.32 -7.63
CA ALA A 79 -5.08 -19.43 -7.30
C ALA A 79 -6.57 -19.05 -7.29
N TRP A 80 -6.94 -17.84 -7.75
CA TRP A 80 -8.34 -17.43 -7.84
C TRP A 80 -9.08 -18.25 -8.88
N SER A 81 -9.85 -19.23 -8.43
CA SER A 81 -10.51 -20.21 -9.28
C SER A 81 -11.82 -20.71 -8.67
N ASN A 82 -12.55 -21.52 -9.43
CA ASN A 82 -13.77 -22.18 -8.95
C ASN A 82 -13.47 -23.11 -7.78
N GLU A 83 -12.35 -23.86 -7.84
CA GLU A 83 -11.93 -24.78 -6.79
C GLU A 83 -11.62 -24.05 -5.48
N LEU A 84 -10.98 -22.87 -5.56
CA LEU A 84 -10.75 -22.04 -4.37
C LEU A 84 -12.08 -21.52 -3.79
N SER A 85 -13.02 -21.16 -4.65
CA SER A 85 -14.36 -20.71 -4.24
C SER A 85 -15.15 -21.84 -3.56
N GLU A 86 -15.10 -23.06 -4.10
CA GLU A 86 -15.70 -24.26 -3.51
C GLU A 86 -15.06 -24.59 -2.15
N TYR A 87 -13.73 -24.50 -2.04
CA TYR A 87 -13.03 -24.66 -0.77
C TYR A 87 -13.54 -23.67 0.28
N TYR A 88 -13.65 -22.39 -0.06
CA TYR A 88 -14.16 -21.37 0.84
C TYR A 88 -15.63 -21.59 1.23
N ALA A 89 -16.45 -22.16 0.35
CA ALA A 89 -17.84 -22.49 0.65
C ALA A 89 -17.98 -23.68 1.63
N MET A 90 -17.02 -24.61 1.63
CA MET A 90 -17.11 -25.87 2.37
C MET A 90 -16.23 -25.93 3.63
N THR A 91 -15.30 -24.97 3.80
CA THR A 91 -14.38 -24.99 4.94
C THR A 91 -15.08 -24.70 6.27
N ASP A 92 -14.62 -25.38 7.31
CA ASP A 92 -14.96 -25.13 8.71
C ASP A 92 -14.21 -23.93 9.34
N LYS A 93 -13.31 -23.28 8.59
CA LYS A 93 -12.53 -22.13 9.05
C LYS A 93 -13.31 -20.83 8.90
N VAL A 94 -13.00 -19.87 9.78
CA VAL A 94 -13.48 -18.50 9.60
C VAL A 94 -12.71 -17.85 8.45
N LEU A 95 -13.43 -17.47 7.40
CA LEU A 95 -12.89 -16.65 6.33
C LEU A 95 -12.64 -15.23 6.82
N ALA A 96 -11.44 -14.72 6.57
CA ALA A 96 -11.02 -13.39 6.98
C ALA A 96 -10.53 -12.59 5.78
N LEU A 97 -10.97 -11.34 5.70
CA LEU A 97 -10.50 -10.35 4.75
C LEU A 97 -9.91 -9.16 5.52
N SER A 98 -8.79 -8.63 5.04
CA SER A 98 -8.21 -7.40 5.55
C SER A 98 -8.32 -6.33 4.50
N VAL A 99 -8.87 -5.17 4.88
CA VAL A 99 -8.94 -3.98 4.04
C VAL A 99 -8.19 -2.82 4.70
N THR A 100 -7.56 -1.98 3.88
CA THR A 100 -6.84 -0.81 4.38
C THR A 100 -7.86 0.28 4.73
N GLY A 101 -7.85 0.76 5.99
CA GLY A 101 -8.70 1.89 6.37
C GLY A 101 -8.24 3.21 5.73
N PHE A 102 -9.18 4.10 5.43
CA PHE A 102 -8.95 5.38 4.74
C PHE A 102 -7.80 6.22 5.34
N PHE A 103 -7.72 6.34 6.67
CA PHE A 103 -6.66 7.12 7.31
C PHE A 103 -5.29 6.48 7.13
N SER A 104 -5.22 5.15 7.26
CA SER A 104 -3.98 4.40 7.06
C SER A 104 -3.51 4.50 5.62
N TYR A 105 -4.43 4.46 4.66
CA TYR A 105 -4.13 4.68 3.25
C TYR A 105 -3.56 6.09 3.03
N ALA A 106 -4.28 7.13 3.44
CA ALA A 106 -3.84 8.52 3.31
C ALA A 106 -2.46 8.75 3.94
N ARG A 107 -2.23 8.21 5.16
CA ARG A 107 -0.96 8.30 5.88
C ARG A 107 0.18 7.63 5.09
N ASN A 108 -0.07 6.44 4.55
CA ASN A 108 0.90 5.66 3.78
C ASN A 108 1.21 6.26 2.41
N THR A 109 0.39 7.20 1.96
CA THR A 109 0.49 7.82 0.63
C THR A 109 1.06 9.24 0.71
N MET A 110 0.83 9.98 1.80
CA MET A 110 1.24 11.39 1.96
C MET A 110 2.32 11.67 3.02
N ARG A 111 2.63 10.72 3.91
CA ARG A 111 3.32 10.93 5.21
C ARG A 111 2.39 11.52 6.28
N LEU A 112 2.61 11.14 7.54
CA LEU A 112 1.74 11.51 8.66
C LEU A 112 1.68 13.01 8.93
N ASP A 113 2.80 13.67 9.17
CA ASP A 113 2.87 15.12 9.45
C ASP A 113 2.26 15.96 8.32
N LYS A 114 2.51 15.57 7.06
CA LYS A 114 1.92 16.24 5.90
C LYS A 114 0.42 16.04 5.86
N LEU A 115 -0.07 14.82 6.09
CA LEU A 115 -1.50 14.54 6.17
C LEU A 115 -2.17 15.40 7.25
N LEU A 116 -1.57 15.46 8.45
CA LEU A 116 -2.09 16.25 9.57
C LEU A 116 -2.22 17.74 9.24
N VAL A 117 -1.24 18.31 8.53
CA VAL A 117 -1.30 19.71 8.07
C VAL A 117 -2.31 19.87 6.91
N SER A 118 -2.43 18.87 6.03
CA SER A 118 -3.31 18.91 4.85
C SER A 118 -4.79 18.91 5.23
N PHE A 119 -5.18 18.33 6.37
CA PHE A 119 -6.55 18.47 6.87
C PHE A 119 -7.01 19.93 6.99
N TYR A 120 -6.11 20.84 7.35
CA TYR A 120 -6.42 22.27 7.44
C TYR A 120 -6.15 23.00 6.13
N ARG A 121 -5.02 22.72 5.46
CA ARG A 121 -4.58 23.49 4.29
C ARG A 121 -5.19 23.05 2.97
N GLU A 122 -5.47 21.76 2.83
CA GLU A 122 -5.94 21.13 1.59
C GLU A 122 -7.05 20.10 1.91
N PRO A 123 -8.15 20.50 2.58
CA PRO A 123 -9.20 19.57 3.02
C PRO A 123 -9.80 18.78 1.85
N ASP A 124 -9.99 19.42 0.70
CA ASP A 124 -10.50 18.76 -0.51
C ASP A 124 -9.54 17.70 -1.07
N LEU A 125 -8.24 17.81 -0.80
CA LEU A 125 -7.28 16.75 -1.16
C LEU A 125 -7.40 15.57 -0.23
N VAL A 126 -7.52 15.85 1.07
CA VAL A 126 -7.66 14.79 2.07
C VAL A 126 -8.99 14.05 1.91
N SER A 127 -10.10 14.74 1.62
CA SER A 127 -11.41 14.12 1.37
C SER A 127 -11.34 13.16 0.18
N ASP A 128 -10.82 13.63 -0.96
CA ASP A 128 -10.65 12.82 -2.18
C ASP A 128 -9.79 11.56 -1.92
N ILE A 129 -8.69 11.68 -1.17
CA ILE A 129 -7.84 10.53 -0.82
C ILE A 129 -8.53 9.54 0.11
N MET A 130 -9.39 10.01 1.03
CA MET A 130 -10.04 9.15 2.03
C MET A 130 -11.34 8.51 1.54
N GLU A 131 -11.98 9.09 0.53
CA GLU A 131 -13.21 8.58 -0.11
C GLU A 131 -12.93 7.64 -1.28
N PHE A 132 -11.69 7.60 -1.78
CA PHE A 132 -11.21 6.70 -2.81
C PHE A 132 -11.05 5.25 -2.32
#